data_AF-A0A3D3WE44-F1
#
_entry.id   AF-A0A3D3WE44-F1
#
_cell.length_a   1.000
_cell.length_b   1.000
_cell.length_c   1.000
_cell.angle_alpha   90.00
_cell.angle_beta   90.00
_cell.angle_gamma   90.00
#
_symmetry.space_group_name_H-M   'P 1'
#
loop_
_entity.id
_entity.type
_entity.pdbx_description
1 polymer ?
#
loop_
_entity_poly.entity_id
_entity_poly.type
_entity_poly.pdbx_seq_one_letter_code
_entity_poly.pdbx_strand_id
1 'polypeptide(L)'
;MTLRALKAEASGLGAHAARLCAELCHAADHRQNASVIILAAAVLDVALREPTGPASTADGAAIAEARDSREAYWLRERRNGIVHYEGGRGGFMGDADDDAILAEDAARAIAALTEALAILNYG
;
A
#
# COMPACT_ATOMS: atom_id res chain seq x y z
N MET A 1 4.88 2.55 11.29
CA MET A 1 4.14 3.81 11.04
C MET A 1 2.63 3.53 11.13
N THR A 2 1.83 4.44 11.70
CA THR A 2 0.36 4.27 11.82
C THR A 2 -0.35 4.98 10.65
N LEU A 3 -1.64 4.73 10.41
CA LEU A 3 -2.42 5.49 9.41
C LEU A 3 -2.30 7.01 9.61
N ARG A 4 -2.21 7.46 10.87
CA ARG A 4 -1.99 8.86 11.22
C ARG A 4 -0.64 9.38 10.72
N ALA A 5 0.41 8.57 10.83
CA ALA A 5 1.73 8.95 10.35
C ALA A 5 1.76 8.96 8.81
N LEU A 6 1.10 7.99 8.16
CA LEU A 6 0.98 7.95 6.70
C LEU A 6 0.29 9.22 6.16
N LYS A 7 -0.76 9.69 6.86
CA LYS A 7 -1.43 10.98 6.59
C LYS A 7 -0.47 12.18 6.71
N ALA A 8 0.42 12.16 7.70
CA ALA A 8 1.35 13.27 7.95
C ALA A 8 2.45 13.37 6.88
N GLU A 9 2.87 12.24 6.33
CA GLU A 9 3.96 12.16 5.35
C GLU A 9 3.48 12.24 3.89
N ALA A 10 2.16 12.19 3.66
CA ALA A 10 1.58 12.11 2.33
C ALA A 10 2.09 13.19 1.37
N SER A 11 2.31 14.43 1.85
CA SER A 11 2.84 15.53 1.03
C SER A 11 4.28 15.31 0.54
N GLY A 12 5.05 14.44 1.20
CA GLY A 12 6.42 14.10 0.83
C GLY A 12 6.53 13.07 -0.29
N LEU A 13 5.45 12.34 -0.60
CA LEU A 13 5.43 11.22 -1.56
C LEU A 13 5.50 11.64 -3.03
N GLY A 14 5.33 12.93 -3.34
CA GLY A 14 5.17 13.43 -4.71
C GLY A 14 3.71 13.60 -5.07
N ALA A 15 3.41 14.39 -6.10
CA ALA A 15 2.04 14.88 -6.31
C ALA A 15 1.04 13.74 -6.58
N HIS A 16 1.47 12.74 -7.36
CA HIS A 16 0.62 11.62 -7.71
C HIS A 16 0.44 10.63 -6.55
N ALA A 17 1.53 10.20 -5.91
CA ALA A 17 1.46 9.30 -4.77
C ALA A 17 0.74 9.94 -3.57
N ALA A 18 0.92 11.24 -3.32
CA ALA A 18 0.20 11.99 -2.30
C ALA A 18 -1.31 11.95 -2.52
N ARG A 19 -1.76 12.12 -3.77
CA ARG A 19 -3.18 12.07 -4.11
C ARG A 19 -3.78 10.69 -3.84
N LEU A 20 -3.10 9.62 -4.26
CA LEU A 20 -3.52 8.25 -4.01
C LEU A 20 -3.49 7.90 -2.51
N CYS A 21 -2.50 8.42 -1.77
CA CYS A 21 -2.39 8.24 -0.33
C CYS A 21 -3.57 8.89 0.42
N ALA A 22 -4.02 10.07 -0.02
CA ALA A 22 -5.21 10.70 0.54
C ALA A 22 -6.47 9.84 0.33
N GLU A 23 -6.63 9.23 -0.85
CA GLU A 23 -7.73 8.31 -1.14
C GLU A 23 -7.63 7.01 -0.34
N LEU A 24 -6.42 6.46 -0.17
CA LEU A 24 -6.16 5.32 0.71
C LEU A 24 -6.59 5.62 2.14
N CYS A 25 -6.24 6.80 2.64
CA CYS A 25 -6.57 7.22 3.99
C CYS A 25 -8.08 7.36 4.19
N HIS A 26 -8.77 7.95 3.22
CA HIS A 26 -10.23 8.03 3.23
C HIS A 26 -10.87 6.63 3.20
N ALA A 27 -10.38 5.74 2.35
CA ALA A 27 -10.86 4.35 2.26
C ALA A 27 -10.68 3.60 3.58
N ALA A 28 -9.53 3.78 4.23
CA ALA A 28 -9.24 3.18 5.54
C ALA A 28 -10.18 3.70 6.63
N ASP A 29 -10.45 5.01 6.67
CA ASP A 29 -11.38 5.61 7.63
C ASP A 29 -12.82 5.07 7.47
N HIS A 30 -13.20 4.62 6.27
CA HIS A 30 -14.53 4.08 5.94
C HIS A 30 -14.56 2.55 5.80
N ARG A 31 -13.51 1.85 6.21
CA ARG A 31 -13.41 0.37 6.13
C ARG A 31 -13.62 -0.20 4.73
N GLN A 32 -13.24 0.56 3.70
CA GLN A 32 -13.28 0.10 2.31
C GLN A 32 -12.06 -0.78 2.02
N ASN A 33 -12.02 -1.96 2.65
CA ASN A 33 -10.83 -2.80 2.78
C ASN A 33 -10.21 -3.21 1.43
N ALA A 34 -11.02 -3.60 0.44
CA ALA A 34 -10.52 -3.89 -0.90
C ALA A 34 -9.84 -2.69 -1.56
N SER A 35 -10.42 -1.48 -1.40
CA SER A 35 -9.85 -0.24 -1.91
C SER A 35 -8.54 0.12 -1.20
N VAL A 36 -8.45 -0.11 0.11
CA VAL A 36 -7.20 0.09 0.87
C VAL A 36 -6.06 -0.74 0.28
N ILE A 37 -6.31 -2.02 0.00
CA ILE A 37 -5.31 -2.92 -0.58
C ILE A 37 -4.85 -2.43 -1.96
N ILE A 38 -5.80 -2.09 -2.83
CA ILE A 38 -5.51 -1.63 -4.20
C ILE A 38 -4.71 -0.32 -4.15
N LEU A 39 -5.15 0.65 -3.36
CA LEU A 39 -4.52 1.96 -3.27
C LEU A 39 -3.15 1.87 -2.60
N ALA A 40 -2.94 0.97 -1.64
CA ALA A 40 -1.64 0.80 -0.99
C ALA A 40 -0.58 0.34 -2.00
N ALA A 41 -0.92 -0.64 -2.84
CA ALA A 41 -0.06 -1.08 -3.92
C ALA A 41 0.22 0.05 -4.92
N ALA A 42 -0.81 0.82 -5.29
CA ALA A 42 -0.67 1.93 -6.22
C ALA A 42 0.22 3.05 -5.68
N VAL A 43 0.09 3.42 -4.40
CA VAL A 43 0.95 4.43 -3.76
C VAL A 43 2.41 3.98 -3.78
N LEU A 44 2.69 2.72 -3.41
CA LEU A 44 4.06 2.18 -3.45
C LEU A 44 4.62 2.20 -4.88
N ASP A 45 3.84 1.71 -5.85
CA ASP A 45 4.22 1.67 -7.26
C ASP A 45 4.60 3.06 -7.80
N VAL A 46 3.84 4.10 -7.43
CA VAL A 46 4.11 5.47 -7.85
C VAL A 46 5.28 6.07 -7.10
N ALA A 47 5.37 5.90 -5.78
CA ALA A 47 6.46 6.43 -4.96
C ALA A 47 7.84 5.90 -5.40
N LEU A 48 7.91 4.65 -5.87
CA LEU A 48 9.13 4.06 -6.44
C LEU A 48 9.52 4.62 -7.82
N ARG A 49 8.54 5.15 -8.58
CA ARG A 49 8.74 5.68 -9.95
C ARG A 49 8.88 7.20 -9.98
N GLU A 50 8.37 7.88 -8.97
CA GLU A 50 8.43 9.32 -8.76
C GLU A 50 9.11 9.61 -7.41
N PRO A 51 10.39 9.25 -7.22
CA PRO A 51 11.07 9.47 -5.95
C PRO A 51 11.21 10.97 -5.69
N THR A 52 10.47 11.46 -4.71
CA THR A 52 10.47 12.85 -4.24
C THR A 52 10.60 12.87 -2.72
N GLY A 53 10.83 14.06 -2.15
CA GLY A 53 10.98 14.19 -0.70
C GLY A 53 12.10 13.30 -0.13
N PRO A 54 11.88 12.61 0.99
CA PRO A 54 12.85 11.67 1.59
C PRO A 54 13.30 10.55 0.64
N ALA A 55 12.45 10.12 -0.30
CA ALA A 55 12.80 9.07 -1.27
C ALA A 55 13.88 9.51 -2.25
N SER A 56 14.01 10.83 -2.50
CA SER A 56 14.96 11.36 -3.50
C SER A 56 16.43 11.13 -3.15
N THR A 57 16.72 10.82 -1.88
CA THR A 57 18.06 10.48 -1.39
C THR A 57 18.26 8.99 -1.16
N ALA A 58 17.25 8.15 -1.44
CA ALA A 58 17.37 6.70 -1.35
C ALA A 58 18.32 6.20 -2.46
N ASP A 59 19.24 5.31 -2.09
CA ASP A 59 20.12 4.68 -3.07
C ASP A 59 19.42 3.55 -3.84
N GLY A 60 20.09 3.01 -4.86
CA GLY A 60 19.53 1.93 -5.67
C GLY A 60 19.26 0.64 -4.89
N ALA A 61 19.99 0.39 -3.80
CA ALA A 61 19.79 -0.79 -2.98
C ALA A 61 18.52 -0.67 -2.13
N ALA A 62 18.30 0.50 -1.51
CA ALA A 62 17.07 0.80 -0.77
C ALA A 62 15.83 0.77 -1.68
N ILE A 63 15.92 1.32 -2.89
CA ILE A 63 14.82 1.25 -3.88
C ILE A 63 14.51 -0.20 -4.25
N ALA A 64 15.54 -1.03 -4.48
CA ALA A 64 15.37 -2.44 -4.77
C ALA A 64 14.77 -3.20 -3.58
N GLU A 65 15.22 -2.94 -2.36
CA GLU A 65 14.71 -3.56 -1.13
C GLU A 65 13.23 -3.20 -0.90
N ALA A 66 12.88 -1.92 -0.98
CA ALA A 66 11.50 -1.45 -0.84
C ALA A 66 10.57 -2.06 -1.90
N ARG A 67 11.08 -2.26 -3.12
CA ARG A 67 10.33 -2.87 -4.23
C ARG A 67 10.17 -4.37 -4.08
N ASP A 68 11.25 -5.08 -3.75
CA ASP A 68 11.37 -6.53 -3.88
C ASP A 68 11.23 -7.27 -2.54
N SER A 69 10.92 -6.57 -1.44
CA SER A 69 10.60 -7.18 -0.16
C SER A 69 9.44 -8.17 -0.27
N ARG A 70 9.41 -9.15 0.64
CA ARG A 70 8.33 -10.14 0.70
C ARG A 70 6.95 -9.50 0.83
N GLU A 71 6.85 -8.45 1.64
CA GLU A 71 5.58 -7.76 1.89
C GLU A 71 5.15 -6.89 0.69
N ALA A 72 6.09 -6.24 0.01
CA ALA A 72 5.81 -5.53 -1.24
C ALA A 72 5.38 -6.48 -2.37
N TYR A 73 6.00 -7.67 -2.45
CA TYR A 73 5.58 -8.73 -3.37
C TYR A 73 4.17 -9.21 -3.05
N TRP A 74 3.90 -9.56 -1.78
CA TRP A 74 2.56 -9.99 -1.36
C TRP A 74 1.50 -8.91 -1.65
N LEU A 75 1.79 -7.63 -1.39
CA LEU A 75 0.85 -6.53 -1.64
C LEU A 75 0.48 -6.43 -3.12
N ARG A 76 1.47 -6.53 -4.01
CA ARG A 76 1.24 -6.49 -5.47
C ARG A 76 0.44 -7.69 -5.95
N GLU A 77 0.78 -8.90 -5.49
CA GLU A 77 0.02 -10.11 -5.80
C GLU A 77 -1.41 -10.04 -5.28
N ARG A 78 -1.61 -9.55 -4.06
CA ARG A 78 -2.94 -9.42 -3.46
C ARG A 78 -3.78 -8.42 -4.24
N ARG A 79 -3.24 -7.25 -4.59
CA ARG A 79 -3.89 -6.29 -5.49
C ARG A 79 -4.26 -6.93 -6.82
N ASN A 80 -3.32 -7.62 -7.47
CA ASN A 80 -3.56 -8.26 -8.77
C ASN A 80 -4.70 -9.25 -8.70
N GLY A 81 -4.74 -10.08 -7.65
CA GLY A 81 -5.83 -11.02 -7.41
C GLY A 81 -7.20 -10.37 -7.28
N ILE A 82 -7.28 -9.13 -6.77
CA ILE A 82 -8.53 -8.35 -6.67
C ILE A 82 -8.92 -7.76 -8.02
N VAL A 83 -7.98 -7.15 -8.75
CA VAL A 83 -8.30 -6.35 -9.95
C VAL A 83 -8.34 -7.16 -11.25
N HIS A 84 -7.67 -8.31 -11.31
CA HIS A 84 -7.54 -9.11 -12.53
C HIS A 84 -8.32 -10.42 -12.52
N TYR A 85 -9.00 -10.76 -11.42
CA TYR A 85 -9.73 -12.02 -11.24
C TYR A 85 -8.94 -13.27 -11.70
N GLU A 86 -8.16 -13.83 -10.78
CA GLU A 86 -7.30 -14.99 -11.03
C GLU A 86 -7.78 -16.26 -10.30
N GLY A 87 -9.10 -16.36 -10.08
CA GLY A 87 -9.73 -17.45 -9.34
C GLY A 87 -10.31 -17.00 -7.98
N GLY A 88 -10.75 -17.97 -7.18
CA GLY A 88 -11.35 -17.69 -5.87
C GLY A 88 -10.34 -17.04 -4.92
N ARG A 89 -10.73 -15.92 -4.30
CA ARG A 89 -9.91 -15.17 -3.36
C ARG A 89 -10.72 -14.96 -2.09
N GLY A 90 -10.15 -15.30 -0.93
CA GLY A 90 -10.79 -14.98 0.36
C GLY A 90 -11.12 -13.48 0.42
N GLY A 91 -12.29 -13.14 0.96
CA GLY A 91 -12.82 -11.78 0.91
C GLY A 91 -13.77 -11.50 -0.26
N PHE A 92 -13.92 -12.41 -1.22
CA PHE A 92 -14.69 -12.19 -2.45
C PHE A 92 -15.53 -13.39 -2.89
N MET A 93 -15.74 -14.38 -2.01
CA MET A 93 -16.43 -15.63 -2.34
C MET A 93 -17.89 -15.68 -1.89
N GLY A 94 -18.35 -14.66 -1.15
CA GLY A 94 -19.66 -14.64 -0.51
C GLY A 94 -19.68 -15.44 0.80
N ASP A 95 -18.50 -15.69 1.39
CA ASP A 95 -18.35 -16.44 2.62
C ASP A 95 -18.57 -15.53 3.85
N ALA A 96 -18.98 -16.12 4.98
CA ALA A 96 -19.35 -15.38 6.18
C ALA A 96 -18.17 -14.61 6.83
N ASP A 97 -16.94 -14.99 6.51
CA ASP A 97 -15.69 -14.42 7.02
C ASP A 97 -14.98 -13.50 6.02
N ASP A 98 -15.55 -13.26 4.83
CA ASP A 98 -14.94 -12.45 3.78
C ASP A 98 -14.54 -11.04 4.26
N ASP A 99 -15.43 -10.37 5.00
CA ASP A 99 -15.16 -9.03 5.54
C ASP A 99 -14.01 -9.02 6.54
N ALA A 100 -13.87 -10.09 7.34
CA ALA A 100 -12.78 -10.23 8.31
C ALA A 100 -11.44 -10.46 7.60
N ILE A 101 -11.43 -11.33 6.58
CA ILE A 101 -10.25 -11.57 5.73
C ILE A 101 -9.80 -10.26 5.08
N LEU A 102 -10.73 -9.50 4.51
CA LEU A 102 -10.40 -8.21 3.89
C LEU A 102 -9.88 -7.19 4.92
N ALA A 103 -10.42 -7.17 6.14
CA ALA A 103 -9.94 -6.27 7.18
C ALA A 103 -8.49 -6.59 7.58
N GLU A 104 -8.15 -7.87 7.73
CA GLU A 104 -6.78 -8.33 8.01
C GLU A 104 -5.82 -7.99 6.87
N ASP A 105 -6.23 -8.26 5.63
CA ASP A 105 -5.44 -7.94 4.44
C ASP A 105 -5.24 -6.42 4.27
N ALA A 106 -6.26 -5.61 4.56
CA ALA A 106 -6.14 -4.16 4.50
C ALA A 106 -5.15 -3.62 5.56
N ALA A 107 -5.18 -4.18 6.78
CA ALA A 107 -4.20 -3.84 7.81
C ALA A 107 -2.77 -4.24 7.37
N ARG A 108 -2.61 -5.43 6.79
CA ARG A 108 -1.33 -5.88 6.25
C ARG A 108 -0.86 -5.03 5.07
N ALA A 109 -1.76 -4.58 4.20
CA ALA A 109 -1.42 -3.70 3.08
C ALA A 109 -0.87 -2.34 3.54
N ILE A 110 -1.49 -1.73 4.55
CA ILE A 110 -0.99 -0.49 5.16
C ILE A 110 0.39 -0.74 5.80
N ALA A 111 0.59 -1.87 6.47
CA ALA A 111 1.86 -2.24 7.07
C ALA A 111 2.96 -2.44 6.02
N ALA A 112 2.67 -3.16 4.93
CA ALA A 112 3.60 -3.39 3.82
C ALA A 112 4.01 -2.07 3.13
N LEU A 113 3.06 -1.19 2.84
CA LEU A 113 3.34 0.14 2.29
C LEU A 113 4.23 0.94 3.26
N THR A 114 3.87 0.93 4.54
CA THR A 114 4.61 1.62 5.59
C THR A 114 6.06 1.15 5.69
N GLU A 115 6.30 -0.16 5.68
CA GLU A 115 7.64 -0.74 5.72
C GLU A 115 8.46 -0.33 4.50
N ALA A 116 7.87 -0.40 3.30
CA ALA A 116 8.52 0.02 2.08
C ALA A 116 8.86 1.52 2.07
N LEU A 117 7.97 2.38 2.58
CA LEU A 117 8.25 3.82 2.73
C LEU A 117 9.37 4.05 3.76
N ALA A 118 9.43 3.28 4.85
CA ALA A 118 10.50 3.40 5.83
C ALA A 118 11.88 3.11 5.22
N ILE A 119 11.97 2.10 4.35
CA ILE A 119 13.18 1.80 3.59
C ILE A 119 13.56 2.97 2.66
N LEU A 120 12.58 3.72 2.16
CA LEU A 120 12.77 4.91 1.32
C LEU A 120 13.00 6.20 2.14
N ASN A 121 13.45 6.09 3.39
CA ASN A 121 13.74 7.20 4.31
C ASN A 121 12.52 8.01 4.81
N TYR A 122 11.31 7.51 4.66
CA TYR A 122 10.15 8.04 5.38
C TYR A 122 10.12 7.45 6.82
N GLY A 123 9.47 8.06 7.81
CA GLY A 123 9.50 7.54 9.19
C GLY A 123 9.29 8.56 10.30
#